data_AF-A0A662R6D3-F1
#
_entry.id   AF-A0A662R6D3-F1
#
_cell.length_a   1.000
_cell.length_b   1.000
_cell.length_c   1.000
_cell.angle_alpha   90.00
_cell.angle_beta   90.00
_cell.angle_gamma   90.00
#
_symmetry.space_group_name_H-M   'P 1'
#
loop_
_entity.id
_entity.type
_entity.pdbx_description
1 polymer ?
#
loop_
_entity_poly.entity_id
_entity_poly.type
_entity_poly.pdbx_seq_one_letter_code
_entity_poly.pdbx_strand_id
1 'polypeptide(L)'
;GMERRGRFDSVRLLRTCRELNDGTVEYWAERVVMECMKIDKPLNKIRICVKGITFREGVKELHHSRNLALVKLLMEKGLDVSVHDELFTGEEIEGMGMRSGKPDDSDLVFDCFGLTFWTGVER
;
A
#
# COMPACT_ATOMS: atom_id res chain seq x y z
N GLY A 1 -29.30 20.59 -22.59
CA GLY A 1 -30.26 19.57 -22.11
C GLY A 1 -29.82 19.03 -20.76
N MET A 2 -30.78 18.60 -19.93
CA MET A 2 -30.54 18.00 -18.60
C MET A 2 -29.56 16.82 -18.66
N GLU A 3 -29.55 16.05 -19.75
CA GLU A 3 -28.59 14.96 -19.97
C GLU A 3 -27.12 15.40 -20.01
N ARG A 4 -26.81 16.57 -20.58
CA ARG A 4 -25.43 17.09 -20.56
C ARG A 4 -25.01 17.46 -19.15
N ARG A 5 -25.90 18.10 -18.37
CA ARG A 5 -25.64 18.47 -16.96
C ARG A 5 -25.43 17.24 -16.07
N GLY A 6 -26.29 16.21 -16.18
CA GLY A 6 -26.11 14.95 -15.45
C GLY A 6 -24.79 14.25 -15.76
N ARG A 7 -24.36 14.24 -17.04
CA ARG A 7 -23.07 13.67 -17.43
C ARG A 7 -21.87 14.47 -16.90
N PHE A 8 -21.96 15.81 -16.86
CA PHE A 8 -20.91 16.66 -16.27
C PHE A 8 -20.78 16.44 -14.76
N ASP A 9 -21.89 16.29 -14.04
CA ASP A 9 -21.88 16.06 -12.60
C ASP A 9 -21.31 14.68 -12.24
N SER A 10 -21.64 13.63 -13.01
CA SER A 10 -21.03 12.30 -12.84
C SER A 10 -19.53 12.29 -13.13
N VAL A 11 -19.06 13.01 -14.16
CA VAL A 11 -17.63 13.12 -14.46
C VAL A 11 -16.89 13.84 -13.34
N ARG A 12 -17.48 14.89 -12.76
CA ARG A 12 -16.89 15.59 -11.62
C ARG A 12 -16.80 14.69 -10.39
N LEU A 13 -17.86 13.94 -10.07
CA LEU A 13 -17.86 13.00 -8.96
C LEU A 13 -16.78 11.92 -9.12
N LEU A 14 -16.68 11.30 -10.30
CA LEU A 14 -15.67 10.28 -10.59
C LEU A 14 -14.23 10.80 -10.46
N ARG A 15 -14.00 12.07 -10.80
CA ARG A 15 -12.69 12.72 -10.60
C ARG A 15 -12.43 12.97 -9.12
N THR A 16 -13.38 13.52 -8.38
CA THR A 16 -13.21 13.76 -6.95
C THR A 16 -13.01 12.46 -6.17
N CYS A 17 -13.70 11.38 -6.52
CA CYS A 17 -13.44 10.07 -5.94
C CYS A 17 -12.02 9.56 -6.24
N ARG A 18 -11.48 9.83 -7.43
CA ARG A 18 -10.09 9.52 -7.77
C ARG A 18 -9.11 10.35 -6.94
N GLU A 19 -9.29 11.65 -6.89
CA GLU A 19 -8.46 12.57 -6.08
C GLU A 19 -8.45 12.17 -4.59
N LEU A 20 -9.59 11.78 -4.03
CA LEU A 20 -9.69 11.29 -2.65
C LEU A 20 -9.00 9.93 -2.47
N ASN A 21 -9.11 9.04 -3.46
CA ASN A 21 -8.46 7.74 -3.41
C ASN A 21 -6.94 7.87 -3.49
N ASP A 22 -6.45 8.71 -4.41
CA ASP A 22 -5.03 9.04 -4.53
C ASP A 22 -4.55 9.64 -3.20
N GLY A 23 -5.23 10.67 -2.69
CA GLY A 23 -4.88 11.29 -1.40
C GLY A 23 -4.85 10.33 -0.21
N THR A 24 -5.63 9.24 -0.25
CA THR A 24 -5.56 8.18 0.76
C THR A 24 -4.26 7.39 0.66
N VAL A 25 -3.78 7.10 -0.55
CA VAL A 25 -2.51 6.39 -0.79
C VAL A 25 -1.33 7.26 -0.34
N GLU A 26 -1.31 8.55 -0.71
CA GLU A 26 -0.25 9.46 -0.26
C GLU A 26 -0.24 9.60 1.27
N TYR A 27 -1.41 9.74 1.90
CA TYR A 27 -1.52 9.78 3.36
C TYR A 27 -0.89 8.56 4.02
N TRP A 28 -1.20 7.35 3.55
CA TRP A 28 -0.61 6.13 4.13
C TRP A 28 0.89 6.01 3.85
N ALA A 29 1.38 6.47 2.70
CA ALA A 29 2.81 6.52 2.43
C ALA A 29 3.55 7.44 3.41
N GLU A 30 2.98 8.61 3.71
CA GLU A 30 3.52 9.52 4.73
C GLU A 30 3.51 8.89 6.12
N ARG A 31 2.42 8.20 6.50
CA ARG A 31 2.34 7.46 7.78
C ARG A 31 3.45 6.41 7.88
N VAL A 32 3.65 5.60 6.85
CA VAL A 32 4.72 4.59 6.80
C VAL A 32 6.09 5.23 7.00
N VAL A 33 6.38 6.34 6.30
CA VAL A 33 7.65 7.07 6.44
C VAL A 33 7.82 7.61 7.86
N MET A 34 6.77 8.18 8.46
CA MET A 34 6.82 8.67 9.85
C MET A 34 7.09 7.56 10.87
N GLU A 35 6.53 6.36 10.68
CA GLU A 35 6.84 5.22 11.54
C GLU A 35 8.28 4.74 11.33
N CYS A 36 8.77 4.73 10.09
CA CYS A 36 10.18 4.42 9.81
C CYS A 36 11.14 5.40 10.52
N MET A 37 10.81 6.69 10.58
CA MET A 37 11.65 7.69 11.27
C MET A 37 11.81 7.45 12.78
N LYS A 38 10.98 6.59 13.39
CA LYS A 38 11.10 6.21 14.80
C LYS A 38 12.09 5.07 15.02
N ILE A 39 12.55 4.42 13.96
CA ILE A 39 13.50 3.31 14.00
C ILE A 39 14.92 3.88 13.85
N ASP A 40 15.84 3.44 14.70
CA ASP A 40 17.25 3.87 14.66
C ASP A 40 18.04 3.18 13.53
N LYS A 41 17.62 3.44 12.29
CA LYS A 41 18.24 2.97 11.06
C LYS A 41 18.08 4.02 9.96
N PRO A 42 19.02 4.11 9.00
CA PRO A 42 18.81 4.91 7.79
C PRO A 42 17.53 4.49 7.07
N LEU A 43 16.72 5.45 6.62
CA LEU A 43 15.39 5.19 6.04
C LEU A 43 15.41 4.17 4.88
N ASN A 44 16.43 4.24 4.01
CA ASN A 44 16.63 3.33 2.89
C ASN A 44 17.19 1.93 3.28
N LYS A 45 17.40 1.68 4.57
CA LYS A 45 17.84 0.40 5.14
C LYS A 45 16.80 -0.22 6.06
N ILE A 46 15.67 0.46 6.30
CA ILE A 46 14.55 -0.08 7.05
C ILE A 46 13.78 -1.02 6.15
N ARG A 47 13.75 -2.30 6.51
CA ARG A 47 12.96 -3.30 5.79
C ARG A 47 11.49 -3.14 6.18
N ILE A 48 10.68 -2.73 5.22
CA ILE A 48 9.24 -2.51 5.40
C ILE A 48 8.51 -3.69 4.78
N CYS A 49 7.65 -4.37 5.53
CA CYS A 49 6.69 -5.31 4.95
C CYS A 49 5.31 -4.66 4.87
N VAL A 50 4.72 -4.66 3.68
CA VAL A 50 3.31 -4.33 3.47
C VAL A 50 2.52 -5.63 3.44
N LYS A 51 1.63 -5.80 4.41
CA LYS A 51 0.77 -6.97 4.54
C LYS A 51 -0.60 -6.69 3.92
N GLY A 52 -1.00 -7.52 2.97
CA GLY A 52 -2.25 -7.42 2.24
C GLY A 52 -2.16 -6.41 1.09
N ILE A 53 -2.14 -6.91 -0.15
CA ILE A 53 -2.11 -6.08 -1.37
C ILE A 53 -3.38 -6.21 -2.20
N THR A 54 -4.30 -7.09 -1.83
CA THR A 54 -5.61 -7.21 -2.48
C THR A 54 -6.48 -5.97 -2.28
N PHE A 55 -7.42 -5.76 -3.21
CA PHE A 55 -8.40 -4.67 -3.16
C PHE A 55 -9.25 -4.72 -1.88
N ARG A 56 -9.57 -5.95 -1.45
CA ARG A 56 -10.29 -6.23 -0.21
C ARG A 56 -9.80 -7.56 0.36
N GLU A 57 -9.85 -7.68 1.68
CA GLU A 57 -9.41 -8.86 2.41
C GLU A 57 -10.14 -10.13 1.94
N GLY A 58 -9.40 -11.25 1.88
CA GLY A 58 -9.94 -12.57 1.56
C GLY A 58 -10.32 -12.79 0.09
N VAL A 59 -10.09 -11.84 -0.81
CA VAL A 59 -10.40 -11.97 -2.24
C VAL A 59 -9.20 -11.63 -3.09
N LYS A 60 -8.75 -12.60 -3.90
CA LYS A 60 -7.55 -12.51 -4.75
C LYS A 60 -7.79 -11.61 -5.97
N GLU A 61 -7.98 -10.32 -5.73
CA GLU A 61 -8.25 -9.30 -6.73
C GLU A 61 -7.35 -8.08 -6.47
N LEU A 62 -6.67 -7.61 -7.52
CA LEU A 62 -5.74 -6.48 -7.47
C LEU A 62 -6.26 -5.25 -8.21
N HIS A 63 -7.28 -5.41 -9.05
CA HIS A 63 -7.87 -4.33 -9.80
C HIS A 63 -8.38 -3.24 -8.86
N HIS A 64 -7.91 -2.00 -9.05
CA HIS A 64 -8.14 -0.85 -8.16
C HIS A 64 -7.63 -1.01 -6.72
N SER A 65 -6.73 -1.95 -6.44
CA SER A 65 -6.12 -2.06 -5.12
C SER A 65 -5.28 -0.83 -4.79
N ARG A 66 -5.73 -0.06 -3.81
CA ARG A 66 -4.98 1.05 -3.20
C ARG A 66 -3.77 0.54 -2.42
N ASN A 67 -3.86 -0.67 -1.88
CA ASN A 67 -2.77 -1.30 -1.14
C ASN A 67 -1.60 -1.61 -2.08
N LEU A 68 -1.90 -2.11 -3.29
CA LEU A 68 -0.90 -2.28 -4.34
C LEU A 68 -0.33 -0.94 -4.81
N ALA A 69 -1.15 0.10 -4.95
CA ALA A 69 -0.69 1.44 -5.30
C ALA A 69 0.27 2.01 -4.24
N LEU A 70 -0.02 1.80 -2.95
CA LEU A 70 0.85 2.17 -1.83
C LEU A 70 2.21 1.49 -1.92
N VAL A 71 2.25 0.17 -2.16
CA VAL A 71 3.52 -0.57 -2.32
C VAL A 71 4.36 0.05 -3.42
N LYS A 72 3.77 0.32 -4.59
CA LYS A 72 4.47 0.93 -5.73
C LYS A 72 5.00 2.32 -5.38
N LEU A 73 4.20 3.16 -4.73
CA LEU A 73 4.61 4.50 -4.32
C LEU A 73 5.80 4.46 -3.33
N LEU A 74 5.77 3.54 -2.36
CA LEU A 74 6.88 3.37 -1.40
C LEU A 74 8.17 2.88 -2.11
N MET A 75 8.03 1.96 -3.06
CA MET A 75 9.15 1.49 -3.89
C MET A 75 9.72 2.60 -4.77
N GLU A 76 8.88 3.40 -5.41
CA GLU A 76 9.28 4.56 -6.22
C GLU A 76 10.02 5.61 -5.41
N LYS A 77 9.70 5.75 -4.11
CA LYS A 77 10.43 6.60 -3.16
C LYS A 77 11.78 6.01 -2.72
N GLY A 78 12.16 4.82 -3.20
CA GLY A 78 13.45 4.17 -2.90
C GLY A 78 13.49 3.48 -1.53
N LEU A 79 12.34 3.15 -0.95
CA LEU A 79 12.26 2.42 0.31
C LEU A 79 12.42 0.91 0.09
N ASP A 80 12.91 0.23 1.13
CA ASP A 80 13.17 -1.20 1.09
C ASP A 80 11.89 -2.00 1.43
N VAL A 81 11.00 -2.16 0.45
CA VAL A 81 9.66 -2.73 0.62
C VAL A 81 9.58 -4.21 0.19
N SER A 82 9.02 -5.05 1.06
CA SER A 82 8.53 -6.40 0.74
C SER A 82 7.01 -6.47 0.88
N VAL A 83 6.42 -7.46 0.21
CA VAL A 83 4.98 -7.74 0.26
C VAL A 83 4.74 -9.10 0.88
N HIS A 84 3.70 -9.18 1.70
CA HIS A 84 3.11 -10.42 2.19
C HIS A 84 1.61 -10.41 1.98
N ASP A 85 1.06 -11.39 1.27
CA ASP A 85 -0.40 -11.57 1.12
C ASP A 85 -0.70 -13.06 1.08
N GLU A 86 -1.62 -13.53 1.92
CA GLU A 86 -1.94 -14.96 2.08
C GLU A 86 -2.53 -15.59 0.80
N LEU A 87 -3.05 -14.75 -0.11
CA LEU A 87 -3.67 -15.21 -1.35
C LEU A 87 -2.68 -15.32 -2.51
N PHE A 88 -1.44 -14.83 -2.34
CA PHE A 88 -0.41 -14.83 -3.36
C PHE A 88 0.82 -15.62 -2.91
N THR A 89 1.37 -16.41 -3.82
CA THR A 89 2.68 -17.03 -3.58
C THR A 89 3.79 -15.98 -3.74
N GLY A 90 4.97 -16.30 -3.19
CA GLY A 90 6.14 -15.44 -3.39
C GLY A 90 6.51 -15.27 -4.87
N GLU A 91 6.39 -16.34 -5.66
CA GLU A 91 6.64 -16.32 -7.10
C GLU A 91 5.64 -15.40 -7.84
N GLU A 92 4.36 -15.40 -7.47
CA GLU A 92 3.38 -14.47 -8.05
C GLU A 92 3.71 -13.01 -7.71
N ILE A 93 4.13 -12.73 -6.47
CA ILE A 93 4.55 -11.39 -6.03
C ILE A 93 5.79 -10.93 -6.81
N GLU A 94 6.79 -11.80 -6.94
CA GLU A 94 8.02 -11.54 -7.69
C GLU A 94 7.76 -11.38 -9.18
N GLY A 95 6.84 -12.16 -9.75
CA GLY A 95 6.37 -12.03 -11.13
C GLY A 95 5.71 -10.66 -11.41
N MET A 96 5.22 -9.97 -10.39
CA MET A 96 4.72 -8.59 -10.50
C MET A 96 5.82 -7.52 -10.33
N GLY A 97 7.08 -7.92 -10.15
CA GLY A 97 8.20 -7.00 -9.96
C GLY A 97 8.34 -6.47 -8.53
N MET A 98 7.69 -7.10 -7.56
CA MET A 98 7.78 -6.75 -6.13
C MET A 98 8.58 -7.81 -5.38
N ARG A 99 9.22 -7.45 -4.27
CA ARG A 99 9.89 -8.44 -3.43
C ARG A 99 8.88 -9.12 -2.51
N SER A 100 8.86 -10.45 -2.51
CA SER A 100 8.14 -11.21 -1.47
C SER A 100 8.89 -11.18 -0.13
N GLY A 101 8.18 -11.11 0.97
CA GLY A 101 8.78 -11.16 2.30
C GLY A 101 7.82 -11.64 3.38
N LYS A 102 8.37 -11.95 4.55
CA LYS A 102 7.57 -12.26 5.74
C LYS A 102 7.54 -11.05 6.68
N PRO A 103 6.40 -10.78 7.33
CA PRO A 103 6.31 -9.76 8.38
C PRO A 103 7.42 -9.87 9.43
N ASP A 104 7.74 -11.10 9.83
CA ASP A 104 8.72 -11.44 10.85
C ASP A 104 10.17 -11.04 10.53
N ASP A 105 10.49 -10.92 9.24
CA ASP A 105 11.84 -10.58 8.78
C ASP A 105 12.01 -9.06 8.59
N SER A 106 11.01 -8.26 8.98
CA SER A 106 10.94 -6.83 8.67
C SER A 106 11.08 -5.96 9.92
N ASP A 107 11.64 -4.77 9.74
CA ASP A 107 11.84 -3.80 10.81
C ASP A 107 10.53 -3.08 11.15
N LEU A 108 9.73 -2.80 10.11
CA LEU A 108 8.38 -2.24 10.20
C LEU A 108 7.44 -3.11 9.37
N VAL A 109 6.25 -3.37 9.90
CA VAL A 109 5.16 -3.96 9.14
C VAL A 109 3.97 -3.02 9.16
N PHE A 110 3.32 -2.86 8.01
CA PHE A 110 2.06 -2.17 7.86
C PHE A 110 0.99 -3.16 7.36
N ASP A 111 -0.08 -3.33 8.14
CA ASP A 111 -1.25 -4.10 7.72
C ASP A 111 -2.26 -3.19 7.04
N CYS A 112 -2.47 -3.38 5.73
CA CYS A 112 -3.36 -2.54 4.95
C CYS A 112 -4.84 -2.71 5.31
N PHE A 113 -5.24 -3.84 5.88
CA PHE A 113 -6.64 -4.07 6.26
C PHE A 113 -6.89 -3.61 7.70
N GLY A 114 -5.95 -3.88 8.60
CA GLY A 114 -6.00 -3.39 9.98
C GLY A 114 -5.69 -1.90 10.12
N LEU A 115 -5.01 -1.30 9.14
CA LEU A 115 -4.49 0.07 9.19
C LEU A 115 -3.58 0.31 10.40
N THR A 116 -2.82 -0.73 10.76
CA THR A 116 -1.96 -0.77 11.95
C THR A 116 -0.50 -0.99 11.58
N PHE A 117 0.37 -0.58 12.48
CA PHE A 117 1.81 -0.79 12.39
C PHE A 117 2.29 -1.65 13.55
N TRP A 118 3.31 -2.47 13.31
CA TRP A 118 4.12 -3.05 14.37
C TRP A 118 5.57 -3.13 13.92
N THR A 119 6.46 -3.12 14.91
CA THR A 119 7.90 -3.22 14.68
C THR A 119 8.39 -4.57 15.19
N GLY A 120 9.36 -5.18 14.48
CA GLY A 120 10.01 -6.42 14.94
C GLY A 120 10.85 -6.27 16.23
N VAL A 121 10.84 -5.09 16.85
CA VAL A 121 11.59 -4.73 18.07
C VAL A 121 10.86 -5.19 19.35
N GLU A 122 9.59 -5.57 19.27
CA GLU A 122 8.82 -6.15 20.41
C GLU A 122 8.71 -7.68 20.28
N ARG A 123 9.86 -8.37 20.29
CA ARG A 123 9.93 -9.83 20.48
C ARG A 123 10.73 -10.17 21.73
#